data_AF-A0A2M9J625-F1
#
_entry.id   AF-A0A2M9J625-F1
#
_cell.length_a   1.000
_cell.length_b   1.000
_cell.length_c   1.000
_cell.angle_alpha   90.00
_cell.angle_beta   90.00
_cell.angle_gamma   90.00
#
_symmetry.space_group_name_H-M   'P 1'
#
loop_
_entity.id
_entity.type
_entity.pdbx_description
1 polymer ?
#
loop_
_entity_poly.entity_id
_entity_poly.type
_entity_poly.pdbx_seq_one_letter_code
_entity_poly.pdbx_strand_id
1 'polypeptide(L)' 'MSLPWGDCDFCAGSGWGGEDTPSIFCEWCAGSGLQEFTLGDTPPLCTRAAERLAAHIDRLRALTAVAA' A
#
# COMPACT_ATOMS: atom_id res chain seq x y z
N MET A 1 17.72 -7.60 12.79
CA MET A 1 16.27 -7.83 12.59
C MET A 1 15.80 -6.71 11.67
N SER A 2 15.29 -7.02 10.48
CA SER A 2 14.70 -6.00 9.60
C SER A 2 13.42 -5.47 10.27
N LEU A 3 13.27 -4.15 10.34
CA LEU A 3 12.02 -3.55 10.80
C LEU A 3 10.90 -3.86 9.79
N PRO A 4 9.64 -4.01 10.24
CA PRO A 4 8.52 -4.18 9.32
C PRO A 4 8.36 -2.93 8.45
N TRP A 5 8.13 -3.15 7.16
CA TRP A 5 7.80 -2.10 6.20
C TRP A 5 6.34 -2.23 5.82
N GLY A 6 5.66 -1.11 5.68
CA GLY A 6 4.29 -1.06 5.18
C GLY A 6 4.11 0.08 4.19
N ASP A 7 2.95 0.12 3.54
CA ASP A 7 2.62 1.18 2.60
C ASP A 7 2.68 2.54 3.29
N CYS A 8 3.31 3.53 2.67
CA CYS A 8 3.32 4.90 3.15
C CYS A 8 1.89 5.46 3.12
N ASP A 9 1.42 5.99 4.26
CA ASP A 9 0.06 6.52 4.39
C ASP A 9 -0.21 7.75 3.51
N PHE A 10 0.82 8.57 3.27
CA PHE A 10 0.69 9.81 2.51
C PHE A 10 0.47 9.59 1.02
N CYS A 11 1.13 8.59 0.44
CA CYS A 11 0.99 8.25 -0.98
C CYS A 11 0.25 6.94 -1.21
N ALA A 12 -0.32 6.37 -0.13
CA ALA A 12 -1.01 5.09 -0.10
C ALA A 12 -0.24 3.98 -0.83
N GLY A 13 1.06 3.86 -0.56
CA GLY A 13 1.90 2.81 -1.17
C GLY A 13 2.38 3.11 -2.60
N SER A 14 2.04 4.26 -3.19
CA SER A 14 2.32 4.52 -4.61
C SER A 14 3.75 4.99 -4.88
N GLY A 15 4.36 5.71 -3.94
CA GLY A 15 5.62 6.42 -4.13
C GLY A 15 5.51 7.73 -4.91
N TRP A 16 4.36 8.04 -5.51
CA TRP A 16 4.19 9.24 -6.33
C TRP A 16 3.64 10.42 -5.51
N GLY A 17 4.04 11.63 -5.91
CA GLY A 17 3.43 12.87 -5.42
C GLY A 17 2.00 13.01 -5.96
N GLY A 18 1.15 13.70 -5.20
CA GLY A 18 -0.19 14.05 -5.66
C GLY A 18 -0.16 15.21 -6.66
N GLU A 19 -1.29 15.44 -7.35
CA GLU A 19 -1.44 16.52 -8.33
C GLU A 19 -1.21 17.92 -7.71
N ASP A 20 -1.47 18.06 -6.41
CA ASP A 20 -1.29 19.30 -5.66
C ASP A 20 0.14 19.49 -5.11
N THR A 21 1.08 18.59 -5.44
CA THR A 21 2.45 18.62 -4.90
C THR A 21 3.46 19.03 -5.98
N PRO A 22 4.45 19.89 -5.65
CA PRO A 22 5.48 20.29 -6.62
C PRO A 22 6.49 19.17 -6.94
N SER A 23 6.51 18.09 -6.16
CA SER A 23 7.41 16.94 -6.35
C SER A 23 6.72 15.82 -7.12
N ILE A 24 7.45 15.21 -8.06
CA ILE A 24 7.00 14.01 -8.79
C ILE A 24 6.83 12.82 -7.84
N PHE A 25 7.70 12.73 -6.83
CA PHE A 25 7.70 11.65 -5.85
C PHE A 25 7.11 12.09 -4.53
N CYS A 26 6.51 11.15 -3.81
CA CYS A 26 6.06 11.38 -2.45
C CYS A 26 7.27 11.74 -1.58
N GLU A 27 7.28 12.95 -1.06
CA GLU A 27 8.37 13.48 -0.23
C GLU A 27 8.49 12.70 1.09
N TRP A 28 7.37 12.24 1.65
CA TRP A 28 7.34 11.50 2.91
C TRP A 28 8.08 10.16 2.86
N CYS A 29 7.88 9.39 1.80
CA CYS A 29 8.56 8.11 1.62
C CYS A 29 9.76 8.21 0.66
N ALA A 30 10.15 9.42 0.26
CA ALA A 30 11.17 9.67 -0.76
C ALA A 30 11.00 8.79 -2.02
N GLY A 31 9.75 8.60 -2.46
CA GLY A 31 9.44 7.81 -3.65
C GLY A 31 9.36 6.29 -3.47
N SER A 32 9.69 5.73 -2.31
CA SER A 32 9.70 4.27 -2.12
C SER A 32 8.32 3.63 -2.09
N GLY A 33 7.29 4.40 -1.73
CA GLY A 33 5.96 3.90 -1.40
C GLY A 33 5.89 3.21 -0.04
N LEU A 34 6.98 3.12 0.71
CA LEU A 34 7.06 2.36 1.95
C LEU A 34 7.48 3.25 3.14
N GLN A 35 6.96 2.91 4.31
CA GLN A 35 7.33 3.48 5.59
C GLN A 35 7.84 2.36 6.51
N GLU A 36 8.93 2.64 7.23
CA GLU A 36 9.50 1.74 8.22
C GLU A 36 8.73 1.88 9.54
N PHE A 37 8.35 0.74 10.14
CA PHE A 37 7.60 0.69 11.39
C PHE A 37 8.47 0.12 12.51
N THR A 38 8.20 0.57 13.74
CA THR A 38 8.86 0.02 14.92
C THR A 38 8.32 -1.39 15.20
N LEU A 39 9.18 -2.30 15.68
CA LEU A 39 8.74 -3.62 16.11
C LEU A 39 7.71 -3.49 17.25
N GLY A 40 6.52 -4.05 17.05
CA GLY A 40 5.38 -3.95 17.98
C GLY A 40 4.27 -3.03 17.48
N ASP A 41 4.59 -2.12 16.56
CA ASP A 41 3.58 -1.35 15.83
C ASP A 41 3.12 -2.18 14.63
N THR A 42 1.87 -2.64 14.69
CA THR A 42 1.19 -3.16 13.49
C THR A 42 0.37 -2.01 12.94
N PRO A 43 0.86 -1.28 11.92
CA PRO A 43 0.09 -0.18 11.37
C PRO A 43 -1.22 -0.69 10.77
N PRO A 44 -2.29 0.12 10.82
CA PRO A 44 -3.50 -0.19 10.08
C PRO A 44 -3.19 -0.26 8.57
N LEU A 45 -3.87 -1.17 7.86
CA LEU A 45 -3.83 -1.21 6.40
C LEU A 45 -4.31 0.13 5.83
N CYS A 46 -3.49 0.78 5.00
CA CYS A 46 -3.93 1.99 4.31
C CYS A 46 -5.11 1.66 3.37
N THR A 47 -5.97 2.64 3.10
CA THR A 47 -7.20 2.45 2.29
C THR A 47 -6.92 1.76 0.96
N ARG A 48 -5.84 2.15 0.28
CA ARG A 48 -5.45 1.55 -1.01
C ARG A 48 -5.01 0.10 -0.89
N ALA A 49 -4.31 -0.27 0.18
CA ALA A 49 -3.94 -1.66 0.42
C ALA A 49 -5.19 -2.52 0.66
N ALA A 50 -6.17 -2.00 1.39
CA ALA A 50 -7.45 -2.66 1.61
C ALA A 50 -8.24 -2.84 0.30
N GLU A 51 -8.30 -1.81 -0.55
CA GLU A 51 -8.94 -1.89 -1.87
C GLU A 51 -8.25 -2.90 -2.79
N ARG A 52 -6.91 -2.92 -2.81
CA ARG A 52 -6.14 -3.91 -3.60
C ARG A 52 -6.40 -5.33 -3.11
N LEU A 53 -6.48 -5.53 -1.79
CA LEU A 53 -6.81 -6.83 -1.21
C LEU A 53 -8.22 -7.28 -1.61
N ALA A 54 -9.21 -6.38 -1.53
CA ALA A 54 -10.59 -6.68 -1.93
C ALA A 54 -10.67 -7.07 -3.42
N ALA A 55 -10.06 -6.27 -4.31
CA ALA A 55 -10.02 -6.55 -5.74
C ALA A 55 -9.31 -7.89 -6.05
N HIS A 56 -8.26 -8.23 -5.31
CA HIS A 56 -7.58 -9.51 -5.45
C HIS A 56 -8.47 -10.69 -5.01
N ILE A 57 -9.17 -10.56 -3.88
CA ILE A 57 -10.13 -11.55 -3.40
C ILE A 57 -11.24 -11.77 -4.44
N ASP A 58 -11.81 -10.70 -5.00
CA ASP A 58 -12.87 -10.82 -6.00
C ASP A 58 -12.38 -11.49 -7.29
N ARG A 59 -11.15 -11.19 -7.73
CA ARG A 59 -10.52 -11.90 -8.84
C ARG A 59 -10.36 -13.39 -8.53
N LEU A 60 -9.87 -13.76 -7.34
CA LEU A 60 -9.69 -15.16 -6.95
C LEU A 60 -11.04 -15.90 -6.87
N ARG A 61 -12.09 -15.25 -6.36
CA ARG A 61 -13.46 -15.78 -6.36
C ARG A 61 -13.95 -16.06 -7.77
N ALA A 62 -13.75 -15.14 -8.70
CA ALA A 62 -14.15 -15.35 -10.10
C ALA A 62 -13.41 -16.54 -10.73
N LEU A 63 -12.09 -16.67 -10.49
CA LEU A 63 -11.29 -17.78 -11.02
C LEU A 63 -11.71 -19.14 -10.44
N THR A 64 -12.02 -19.18 -9.14
CA THR A 64 -12.45 -20.42 -8.47
C THR A 64 -13.88 -20.82 -8.83
N ALA A 65 -14.77 -19.86 -9.09
CA ALA A 65 -16.14 -20.13 -9.56
C ALA A 65 -16.19 -20.69 -10.99
N VAL A 66 -15.24 -20.33 -11.85
CA VAL A 66 -15.13 -20.86 -13.23
C VAL A 66 -14.55 -22.27 -13.27
N ALA A 67 -13.82 -22.68 -12.22
CA ALA A 67 -13.21 -24.01 -12.13
C ALA A 67 -14.13 -25.08 -11.49
N ALA A 68 -15.36 -24.71 -11.12
CA ALA A 68 -16.38 -25.58 -10.49
C ALA A 68 -17.46 -25.96 -11.51
#